data_AF-A0A4Q3KRA7-F1
#
_entry.id   AF-A0A4Q3KRA7-F1
#
_cell.length_a   1.000
_cell.length_b   1.000
_cell.length_c   1.000
_cell.angle_alpha   90.00
_cell.angle_beta   90.00
_cell.angle_gamma   90.00
#
_symmetry.space_group_name_H-M   'P 1'
#
loop_
_entity.id
_entity.type
_entity.pdbx_description
1 polymer ?
#
loop_
_entity_poly.entity_id
_entity_poly.type
_entity_poly.pdbx_seq_one_letter_code
_entity_poly.pdbx_strand_id
1 'polypeptide(L)'
;KGQLSREAFMQEIAAMTERMVKKAKEYDRDTIPGDYATLQAPCPNCGGVVKENYRRFACVGKPGAEPCGFSFGKSPAGRTFETAEADQLLRDKKIGPLEGFRSKAGWPFTSEIVIKYDDEAHNYKLEFDFGDDKNAEESGELVEFQDAALGPCPICGADVHEHGSNYVCSKSVPTAGQPTPSCTFKSGKIILQQPVEREQMSKLLATGKTDLLDKFVSMRTRRAFKAFLAWDKEAGKVNFEFEQRDSKYPPRKTAAAKTGAAGAGKTGAAAKKTAKPAAKAAAKKTAAPKAPRKQAAGKAPSAELAAVIGAEPVARPEAVKKMWEYIKANNLQDPKDKRTIVADAKLRAVFGKDSAGMFELAGILGKHLGGE
;
A
#
# COMPACT_ATOMS: atom_id res chain seq x y z
N LYS A 1 -62.18 -5.07 -27.29
CA LYS A 1 -60.78 -5.12 -26.82
C LYS A 1 -60.17 -6.39 -27.40
N GLY A 2 -59.05 -6.30 -28.12
CA GLY A 2 -58.52 -7.39 -28.96
C GLY A 2 -58.22 -6.90 -30.38
N GLN A 3 -57.29 -5.95 -30.52
CA GLN A 3 -56.93 -5.33 -31.80
C GLN A 3 -55.78 -6.07 -32.53
N LEU A 4 -55.21 -7.10 -31.90
CA LEU A 4 -54.12 -7.93 -32.43
C LEU A 4 -54.62 -9.38 -32.55
N SER A 5 -54.21 -10.06 -33.62
CA SER A 5 -54.42 -11.51 -33.73
C SER A 5 -53.56 -12.24 -32.68
N ARG A 6 -54.00 -13.43 -32.26
CA ARG A 6 -53.23 -14.27 -31.32
C ARG A 6 -51.82 -14.55 -31.84
N GLU A 7 -51.67 -14.76 -33.14
CA GLU A 7 -50.38 -15.03 -33.78
C GLU A 7 -49.45 -13.81 -33.74
N ALA A 8 -49.95 -12.62 -34.11
CA ALA A 8 -49.17 -11.38 -34.02
C ALA A 8 -48.74 -11.09 -32.56
N PHE A 9 -49.65 -11.27 -31.60
CA PHE A 9 -49.35 -11.10 -30.18
C PHE A 9 -48.27 -12.09 -29.67
N MET A 10 -48.33 -13.36 -30.08
CA MET A 10 -47.31 -14.35 -29.72
C MET A 10 -45.97 -14.08 -30.41
N GLN A 11 -45.96 -13.57 -31.65
CA GLN A 11 -44.74 -13.13 -32.34
C GLN A 11 -44.11 -11.91 -31.67
N GLU A 12 -44.90 -10.92 -31.25
CA GLU A 12 -44.41 -9.76 -30.48
C GLU A 12 -43.79 -10.19 -29.15
N ILE A 13 -44.42 -11.12 -28.43
CA ILE A 13 -43.86 -11.70 -27.20
C ILE A 13 -42.54 -12.42 -27.49
N ALA A 14 -42.49 -13.27 -28.52
CA ALA A 14 -41.25 -13.97 -28.90
C ALA A 14 -40.11 -12.98 -29.21
N ALA A 15 -40.36 -11.98 -30.07
CA ALA A 15 -39.38 -10.95 -30.42
C ALA A 15 -39.00 -10.05 -29.22
N MET A 16 -39.89 -9.83 -28.26
CA MET A 16 -39.59 -9.14 -27.00
C MET A 16 -38.71 -10.00 -26.10
N THR A 17 -39.03 -11.28 -25.93
CA THR A 17 -38.27 -12.25 -25.14
C THR A 17 -36.88 -12.48 -25.73
N GLU A 18 -36.74 -12.64 -27.05
CA GLU A 18 -35.45 -12.73 -27.73
C GLU A 18 -34.59 -11.49 -27.49
N ARG A 19 -35.16 -10.28 -27.62
CA ARG A 19 -34.45 -9.03 -27.31
C ARG A 19 -34.04 -8.94 -25.84
N MET A 20 -34.86 -9.44 -24.91
CA MET A 20 -34.52 -9.49 -23.49
C MET A 20 -33.41 -10.51 -23.20
N VAL A 21 -33.50 -11.73 -23.73
CA VAL A 21 -32.48 -12.78 -23.57
C VAL A 21 -31.17 -12.37 -24.23
N LYS A 22 -31.21 -11.75 -25.41
CA LYS A 22 -30.05 -11.20 -26.10
C LYS A 22 -29.39 -10.11 -25.25
N LYS A 23 -30.15 -9.10 -24.81
CA LYS A 23 -29.64 -8.06 -23.89
C LYS A 23 -29.06 -8.64 -22.60
N ALA A 24 -29.69 -9.66 -22.00
CA ALA A 24 -29.20 -10.29 -20.77
C ALA A 24 -27.90 -11.09 -20.99
N LYS A 25 -27.73 -11.72 -22.16
CA LYS A 25 -26.47 -12.39 -22.56
C LYS A 25 -25.36 -11.41 -22.91
N GLU A 26 -25.70 -10.27 -23.50
CA GLU A 26 -24.78 -9.21 -23.91
C GLU A 26 -24.51 -8.17 -22.81
N TYR A 27 -25.14 -8.31 -21.63
CA TYR A 27 -24.98 -7.39 -20.48
C TYR A 27 -23.64 -7.57 -19.78
N ASP A 28 -22.55 -7.19 -20.45
CA ASP A 28 -21.23 -7.06 -19.82
C ASP A 28 -21.06 -5.67 -19.19
N ARG A 29 -20.07 -5.55 -18.31
CA ARG A 29 -19.73 -4.38 -17.46
C ARG A 29 -19.49 -3.09 -18.25
N ASP A 30 -19.14 -3.20 -19.53
CA ASP A 30 -18.90 -2.07 -20.44
C ASP A 30 -20.15 -1.66 -21.26
N THR A 31 -21.25 -2.44 -21.20
CA THR A 31 -22.53 -2.19 -21.92
C THR A 31 -23.61 -1.51 -21.08
N ILE A 32 -23.31 -1.21 -19.81
CA ILE A 32 -24.23 -0.58 -18.86
C ILE A 32 -24.65 0.79 -19.43
N PRO A 33 -25.95 1.04 -19.71
CA PRO A 33 -26.38 2.34 -20.22
C PRO A 33 -26.29 3.42 -19.14
N GLY A 34 -25.77 4.59 -19.51
CA GLY A 34 -25.67 5.74 -18.63
C GLY A 34 -25.30 7.01 -19.38
N ASP A 35 -25.58 8.15 -18.77
CA ASP A 35 -25.14 9.45 -19.27
C ASP A 35 -23.70 9.70 -18.82
N TYR A 36 -22.75 9.19 -19.62
CA TYR A 36 -21.31 9.26 -19.37
C TYR A 36 -20.66 10.37 -20.18
N ALA A 37 -19.68 11.04 -19.57
CA ALA A 37 -18.98 12.15 -20.22
C ALA A 37 -18.15 11.71 -21.43
N THR A 38 -18.05 12.59 -22.42
CA THR A 38 -17.06 12.50 -23.49
C THR A 38 -15.87 13.37 -23.10
N LEU A 39 -14.65 12.82 -23.18
CA LEU A 39 -13.43 13.58 -22.92
C LEU A 39 -13.10 14.48 -24.13
N GLN A 40 -12.51 15.65 -23.86
CA GLN A 40 -12.09 16.59 -24.91
C GLN A 40 -10.76 16.17 -25.56
N ALA A 41 -9.90 15.51 -24.80
CA ALA A 41 -8.60 15.04 -25.25
C ALA A 41 -8.76 13.86 -26.24
N PRO A 42 -8.06 13.90 -27.39
CA PRO A 42 -8.10 12.79 -28.35
C PRO A 42 -7.37 11.56 -27.80
N CYS A 43 -7.74 10.39 -28.30
CA CYS A 43 -7.08 9.13 -27.97
C CYS A 43 -5.59 9.17 -28.37
N PRO A 44 -4.65 8.84 -27.47
CA PRO A 44 -3.21 8.88 -27.76
C PRO A 44 -2.77 7.84 -28.79
N ASN A 45 -3.56 6.79 -29.04
CA ASN A 45 -3.27 5.76 -30.04
C ASN A 45 -3.70 6.20 -31.46
N CYS A 46 -4.99 6.50 -31.68
CA CYS A 46 -5.52 6.74 -33.03
C CYS A 46 -6.00 8.18 -33.31
N GLY A 47 -5.99 9.07 -32.31
CA GLY A 47 -6.57 10.41 -32.39
C GLY A 47 -8.11 10.45 -32.43
N GLY A 48 -8.78 9.34 -32.11
CA GLY A 48 -10.24 9.24 -32.00
C GLY A 48 -10.80 9.84 -30.71
N VAL A 49 -12.13 9.86 -30.59
CA VAL A 49 -12.82 10.34 -29.39
C VAL A 49 -12.68 9.31 -28.25
N VAL A 50 -12.52 9.78 -27.01
CA VAL A 50 -12.55 8.93 -25.81
C VAL A 50 -13.81 9.24 -25.01
N LYS A 51 -14.58 8.20 -24.68
CA LYS A 51 -15.78 8.33 -23.86
C LYS A 51 -15.63 7.55 -22.56
N GLU A 52 -16.18 8.10 -21.49
CA GLU A 52 -16.36 7.40 -20.23
C GLU A 52 -17.41 6.28 -20.36
N ASN A 53 -17.22 5.21 -19.60
CA ASN A 53 -18.24 4.20 -19.32
C ASN A 53 -18.28 3.91 -17.80
N TYR A 54 -19.05 2.91 -17.38
CA TYR A 54 -19.20 2.57 -15.95
C TYR A 54 -17.89 2.34 -15.16
N ARG A 55 -16.79 1.91 -15.82
CA ARG A 55 -15.52 1.52 -15.17
C ARG A 55 -14.25 2.04 -15.82
N ARG A 56 -14.32 2.59 -17.03
CA ARG A 56 -13.18 2.91 -17.88
C ARG A 56 -13.43 4.18 -18.67
N PHE A 57 -12.37 4.77 -19.18
CA PHE A 57 -12.41 5.67 -20.32
C PHE A 57 -11.90 4.88 -21.53
N ALA A 58 -12.68 4.81 -22.59
CA ALA A 58 -12.43 3.96 -23.76
C ALA A 58 -12.54 4.78 -25.05
N CYS A 59 -11.64 4.51 -26.01
CA CYS A 59 -11.74 5.11 -27.33
C CYS A 59 -12.94 4.51 -28.09
N VAL A 60 -13.76 5.40 -28.68
CA VAL A 60 -14.90 5.02 -29.53
C VAL A 60 -14.59 5.17 -31.03
N GLY A 61 -13.33 5.38 -31.38
CA GLY A 61 -12.87 5.64 -32.75
C GLY A 61 -12.96 7.11 -33.16
N LYS A 62 -12.62 7.40 -34.42
CA LYS A 62 -12.97 8.67 -35.07
C LYS A 62 -14.44 8.60 -35.52
N PRO A 63 -15.12 9.73 -35.76
CA PRO A 63 -16.47 9.70 -36.33
C PRO A 63 -16.52 8.87 -37.61
N GLY A 64 -17.26 7.75 -37.60
CA GLY A 64 -17.35 6.81 -38.72
C GLY A 64 -16.23 5.77 -38.84
N ALA A 65 -15.33 5.64 -37.86
CA ALA A 65 -14.27 4.63 -37.83
C ALA A 65 -14.36 3.76 -36.57
N GLU A 66 -13.87 2.52 -36.65
CA GLU A 66 -13.88 1.59 -35.52
C GLU A 66 -12.94 2.02 -34.36
N PRO A 67 -13.25 1.61 -33.11
CA PRO A 67 -12.42 1.92 -31.96
C PRO A 67 -11.08 1.16 -31.98
N CYS A 68 -9.98 1.85 -31.66
CA CYS A 68 -8.63 1.25 -31.62
C CYS A 68 -8.34 0.37 -30.39
N GLY A 69 -9.37 -0.01 -29.62
CA GLY A 69 -9.22 -0.80 -28.38
C GLY A 69 -8.56 -0.09 -27.20
N PHE A 70 -8.04 1.13 -27.34
CA PHE A 70 -7.47 1.91 -26.22
C PHE A 70 -8.50 2.11 -25.09
N SER A 71 -8.16 1.71 -23.87
CA SER A 71 -8.93 2.03 -22.68
C SER A 71 -8.11 1.98 -21.39
N PHE A 72 -8.45 2.83 -20.43
CA PHE A 72 -7.86 2.81 -19.08
C PHE A 72 -8.94 2.84 -17.99
N GLY A 73 -8.60 2.33 -16.80
CA GLY A 73 -9.56 2.24 -15.70
C GLY A 73 -9.89 3.59 -15.08
N LYS A 74 -11.17 3.83 -14.77
CA LYS A 74 -11.66 5.05 -14.11
C LYS A 74 -11.23 5.15 -12.64
N SER A 75 -11.00 4.02 -11.97
CA SER A 75 -10.67 3.98 -10.54
C SER A 75 -9.37 3.19 -10.21
N PRO A 76 -8.20 3.58 -10.74
CA PRO A 76 -6.93 2.88 -10.45
C PRO A 76 -6.60 2.94 -8.96
N ALA A 77 -6.14 1.81 -8.40
CA ALA A 77 -5.83 1.66 -6.97
C ALA A 77 -6.92 2.19 -6.00
N GLY A 78 -8.19 2.19 -6.40
CA GLY A 78 -9.31 2.64 -5.58
C GLY A 78 -9.53 4.16 -5.51
N ARG A 79 -8.73 4.97 -6.22
CA ARG A 79 -8.97 6.40 -6.43
C ARG A 79 -9.70 6.58 -7.75
N THR A 80 -10.86 7.22 -7.76
CA THR A 80 -11.60 7.56 -8.99
C THR A 80 -11.04 8.83 -9.61
N PHE A 81 -10.84 8.84 -10.93
CA PHE A 81 -10.54 10.06 -11.68
C PHE A 81 -11.78 10.93 -11.87
N GLU A 82 -11.57 12.24 -11.82
CA GLU A 82 -12.50 13.20 -12.42
C GLU A 82 -12.29 13.29 -13.94
N THR A 83 -13.29 13.77 -14.67
CA THR A 83 -13.22 13.89 -16.14
C THR A 83 -12.10 14.83 -16.57
N ALA A 84 -11.89 15.94 -15.87
CA ALA A 84 -10.81 16.88 -16.11
C ALA A 84 -9.41 16.26 -15.92
N GLU A 85 -9.25 15.37 -14.94
CA GLU A 85 -7.99 14.64 -14.70
C GLU A 85 -7.73 13.60 -15.79
N ALA A 86 -8.76 12.87 -16.21
CA ALA A 86 -8.68 11.95 -17.33
C ALA A 86 -8.32 12.68 -18.64
N ASP A 87 -8.90 13.87 -18.85
CA ASP A 87 -8.58 14.77 -19.95
C ASP A 87 -7.13 15.27 -19.93
N GLN A 88 -6.63 15.66 -18.76
CA GLN A 88 -5.22 16.07 -18.60
C GLN A 88 -4.27 14.90 -18.87
N LEU A 89 -4.53 13.74 -18.27
CA LEU A 89 -3.72 12.54 -18.45
C LEU A 89 -3.64 12.08 -19.92
N LEU A 90 -4.67 12.30 -20.73
CA LEU A 90 -4.64 12.01 -22.17
C LEU A 90 -3.86 13.05 -22.99
N ARG A 91 -3.91 14.33 -22.61
CA ARG A 91 -3.11 15.40 -23.28
C ARG A 91 -1.63 15.25 -22.98
N ASP A 92 -1.30 15.18 -21.69
CA ASP A 92 0.07 15.31 -21.21
C ASP A 92 0.79 13.94 -21.12
N LYS A 93 0.03 12.84 -21.30
CA LYS A 93 0.44 11.43 -21.04
C LYS A 93 0.95 11.16 -19.61
N LYS A 94 0.87 12.16 -18.72
CA LYS A 94 1.31 12.13 -17.33
C LYS A 94 0.42 13.03 -16.47
N ILE A 95 0.13 12.63 -15.24
CA ILE A 95 -0.58 13.45 -14.24
C ILE A 95 -0.08 13.14 -12.83
N GLY A 96 0.08 14.17 -12.00
CA GLY A 96 0.39 14.03 -10.58
C GLY A 96 1.54 14.93 -10.11
N PRO A 97 2.08 14.66 -8.90
CA PRO A 97 1.74 13.54 -8.01
C PRO A 97 0.32 13.63 -7.44
N LEU A 98 -0.46 12.54 -7.54
CA LEU A 98 -1.84 12.47 -7.04
C LEU A 98 -1.93 11.67 -5.73
N GLU A 99 -2.76 12.16 -4.80
CA GLU A 99 -3.06 11.48 -3.54
C GLU A 99 -4.33 10.62 -3.61
N GLY A 100 -4.49 9.71 -2.64
CA GLY A 100 -5.72 8.95 -2.41
C GLY A 100 -5.72 7.51 -2.91
N PHE A 101 -4.66 7.07 -3.59
CA PHE A 101 -4.50 5.67 -4.00
C PHE A 101 -4.33 4.73 -2.81
N ARG A 102 -4.71 3.47 -2.98
CA ARG A 102 -4.56 2.40 -1.98
C ARG A 102 -3.92 1.16 -2.58
N SER A 103 -2.84 0.71 -1.96
CA SER A 103 -2.13 -0.52 -2.33
C SER A 103 -3.01 -1.77 -2.13
N LYS A 104 -2.59 -2.92 -2.66
CA LYS A 104 -3.27 -4.22 -2.45
C LYS A 104 -3.47 -4.58 -0.96
N ALA A 105 -2.59 -4.09 -0.08
CA ALA A 105 -2.69 -4.24 1.38
C ALA A 105 -3.48 -3.11 2.08
N GLY A 106 -4.09 -2.19 1.33
CA GLY A 106 -4.95 -1.11 1.84
C GLY A 106 -4.21 0.13 2.36
N TRP A 107 -2.88 0.20 2.25
CA TRP A 107 -2.11 1.38 2.64
C TRP A 107 -2.29 2.51 1.63
N PRO A 108 -2.54 3.76 2.08
CA PRO A 108 -2.59 4.91 1.20
C PRO A 108 -1.20 5.22 0.64
N PHE A 109 -1.14 5.67 -0.60
CA PHE A 109 0.09 6.18 -1.23
C PHE A 109 -0.20 7.32 -2.20
N THR A 110 0.85 8.08 -2.52
CA THR A 110 0.86 9.17 -3.50
C THR A 110 1.77 8.73 -4.64
N SER A 111 1.39 9.00 -5.89
CA SER A 111 2.13 8.56 -7.08
C SER A 111 1.72 9.40 -8.28
N GLU A 112 2.61 9.51 -9.26
CA GLU A 112 2.29 10.04 -10.58
C GLU A 112 1.69 8.90 -11.42
N ILE A 113 0.79 9.23 -12.33
CA ILE A 113 0.24 8.28 -13.29
C ILE A 113 0.70 8.68 -14.68
N VAL A 114 1.16 7.69 -15.44
CA VAL A 114 1.62 7.86 -16.82
C VAL A 114 0.85 6.93 -17.75
N ILE A 115 0.72 7.34 -19.01
CA ILE A 115 0.23 6.50 -20.10
C ILE A 115 1.41 6.17 -21.00
N LYS A 116 1.97 4.97 -20.83
CA LYS A 116 3.08 4.45 -21.65
C LYS A 116 2.55 3.63 -22.83
N TYR A 117 3.32 3.56 -23.90
CA TYR A 117 3.04 2.64 -25.00
C TYR A 117 3.52 1.24 -24.62
N ASP A 118 2.73 0.23 -24.96
CA ASP A 118 2.99 -1.19 -24.74
C ASP A 118 3.14 -1.81 -26.14
N ASP A 119 4.38 -2.11 -26.53
CA ASP A 119 4.74 -2.57 -27.87
C ASP A 119 4.17 -3.96 -28.20
N GLU A 120 3.92 -4.81 -27.19
CA GLU A 120 3.32 -6.13 -27.35
C GLU A 120 1.80 -6.02 -27.61
N ALA A 121 1.13 -5.10 -26.92
CA ALA A 121 -0.29 -4.81 -27.13
C ALA A 121 -0.58 -3.82 -28.28
N HIS A 122 0.45 -3.21 -28.88
CA HIS A 122 0.37 -2.08 -29.82
C HIS A 122 -0.56 -0.95 -29.33
N ASN A 123 -0.55 -0.68 -28.02
CA ASN A 123 -1.54 0.21 -27.40
C ASN A 123 -0.99 0.94 -26.19
N TYR A 124 -1.68 2.00 -25.80
CA TYR A 124 -1.31 2.79 -24.63
C TYR A 124 -1.96 2.24 -23.34
N LYS A 125 -1.18 2.21 -22.26
CA LYS A 125 -1.51 1.57 -20.98
C LYS A 125 -1.20 2.50 -19.82
N LEU A 126 -2.09 2.50 -18.83
CA LEU A 126 -1.94 3.28 -17.60
C LEU A 126 -1.00 2.57 -16.63
N GLU A 127 0.06 3.25 -16.21
CA GLU A 127 1.02 2.78 -15.21
C GLU A 127 1.16 3.80 -14.07
N PHE A 128 1.56 3.29 -12.90
CA PHE A 128 1.96 4.13 -11.76
C PHE A 128 3.44 4.41 -11.86
N ASP A 129 3.79 5.69 -11.93
CA ASP A 129 5.15 6.17 -11.79
C ASP A 129 5.39 6.52 -10.31
N PHE A 130 6.37 5.83 -9.72
CA PHE A 130 6.77 5.99 -8.32
C PHE A 130 8.06 6.81 -8.17
N GLY A 131 8.68 7.27 -9.27
CA GLY A 131 10.02 7.87 -9.25
C GLY A 131 11.13 6.89 -8.82
N ASP A 132 10.85 5.58 -8.95
CA ASP A 132 11.82 4.51 -8.78
C ASP A 132 12.50 4.25 -10.13
N ASP A 133 13.44 5.14 -10.47
CA ASP A 133 14.21 5.24 -11.72
C ASP A 133 15.08 4.02 -12.09
N LYS A 134 14.82 2.83 -11.54
CA LYS A 134 15.55 1.59 -11.90
C LYS A 134 15.44 1.22 -13.38
N ASN A 135 14.41 1.72 -14.08
CA ASN A 135 14.26 1.56 -15.52
C ASN A 135 14.72 2.80 -16.32
N ALA A 136 14.95 3.94 -15.68
CA ALA A 136 15.61 5.10 -16.30
C ALA A 136 17.14 4.97 -16.23
N GLU A 137 17.66 4.23 -15.25
CA GLU A 137 19.05 3.76 -15.20
C GLU A 137 19.43 2.87 -16.43
N GLU A 138 18.45 2.36 -17.18
CA GLU A 138 18.65 1.51 -18.37
C GLU A 138 18.39 2.25 -19.71
N SER A 139 17.76 3.44 -19.72
CA SER A 139 17.45 4.16 -20.96
C SER A 139 18.63 4.95 -21.56
N GLY A 140 19.71 5.14 -20.79
CA GLY A 140 20.90 5.88 -21.24
C GLY A 140 20.67 7.37 -21.48
N GLU A 141 19.55 7.92 -21.03
CA GLU A 141 19.23 9.34 -21.13
C GLU A 141 20.13 10.15 -20.19
N LEU A 142 20.97 11.02 -20.77
CA LEU A 142 21.96 11.79 -20.02
C LEU A 142 21.28 12.90 -19.23
N VAL A 143 21.45 12.90 -17.91
CA VAL A 143 20.85 13.90 -17.02
C VAL A 143 21.64 15.20 -17.06
N GLU A 144 20.96 16.31 -17.33
CA GLU A 144 21.49 17.67 -17.16
C GLU A 144 20.83 18.36 -15.96
N PHE A 145 21.65 18.80 -15.01
CA PHE A 145 21.19 19.52 -13.83
C PHE A 145 21.15 21.02 -14.11
N GLN A 146 19.94 21.58 -14.24
CA GLN A 146 19.74 23.02 -14.44
C GLN A 146 19.69 23.79 -13.10
N ASP A 147 19.37 23.11 -12.00
CA ASP A 147 19.31 23.68 -10.66
C ASP A 147 20.70 23.84 -10.02
N ALA A 148 20.91 24.95 -9.32
CA ALA A 148 22.12 25.18 -8.53
C ALA A 148 22.37 24.04 -7.51
N ALA A 149 23.64 23.78 -7.20
CA ALA A 149 24.03 22.77 -6.23
C ALA A 149 23.47 23.06 -4.82
N LEU A 150 23.12 22.00 -4.09
CA LEU A 150 22.62 22.08 -2.71
C LEU A 150 23.73 22.01 -1.66
N GLY A 151 24.87 21.42 -2.04
CA GLY A 151 26.00 21.15 -1.18
C GLY A 151 26.75 19.87 -1.61
N PRO A 152 27.89 19.59 -0.97
CA PRO A 152 28.74 18.44 -1.28
C PRO A 152 28.10 17.12 -0.81
N CYS A 153 28.17 16.10 -1.65
CA CYS A 153 27.72 14.76 -1.36
C CYS A 153 28.54 14.12 -0.22
N PRO A 154 27.93 13.58 0.85
CA PRO A 154 28.65 13.01 2.00
C PRO A 154 29.43 11.72 1.70
N ILE A 155 29.22 11.11 0.53
CA ILE A 155 29.96 9.94 0.05
C ILE A 155 31.21 10.31 -0.77
N CYS A 156 31.09 11.24 -1.74
CA CYS A 156 32.14 11.49 -2.75
C CYS A 156 32.52 12.97 -2.94
N GLY A 157 31.93 13.89 -2.16
CA GLY A 157 32.21 15.34 -2.20
C GLY A 157 31.65 16.11 -3.41
N ALA A 158 31.15 15.43 -4.44
CA ALA A 158 30.57 16.08 -5.62
C ALA A 158 29.18 16.69 -5.35
N ASP A 159 28.74 17.63 -6.18
CA ASP A 159 27.52 18.39 -5.94
C ASP A 159 26.26 17.52 -5.94
N VAL A 160 25.33 17.83 -5.03
CA VAL A 160 23.99 17.24 -4.94
C VAL A 160 22.97 18.20 -5.55
N HIS A 161 22.09 17.65 -6.39
CA HIS A 161 21.07 18.39 -7.12
C HIS A 161 19.69 17.77 -6.92
N GLU A 162 18.68 18.46 -7.42
CA GLU A 162 17.31 17.99 -7.49
C GLU A 162 17.08 17.17 -8.78
N HIS A 163 16.46 16.00 -8.66
CA HIS A 163 16.08 15.17 -9.81
C HIS A 163 14.76 14.44 -9.53
N GLY A 164 13.70 14.83 -10.24
CA GLY A 164 12.35 14.31 -10.02
C GLY A 164 11.91 14.44 -8.55
N SER A 165 11.52 13.32 -7.96
CA SER A 165 11.11 13.19 -6.55
C SER A 165 12.28 13.04 -5.56
N ASN A 166 13.53 13.16 -6.01
CA ASN A 166 14.72 12.88 -5.22
C ASN A 166 15.76 14.03 -5.23
N TYR A 167 16.64 13.97 -4.25
CA TYR A 167 17.93 14.63 -4.19
C TYR A 167 19.00 13.60 -4.52
N VAL A 168 19.81 13.86 -5.55
CA VAL A 168 20.79 12.91 -6.11
C VAL A 168 22.15 13.57 -6.22
N CYS A 169 23.21 12.77 -6.14
CA CYS A 169 24.55 13.25 -6.45
C CYS A 169 24.72 13.37 -7.98
N SER A 170 25.44 14.41 -8.43
CA SER A 170 25.87 14.58 -9.82
C SER A 170 26.60 13.34 -10.38
N LYS A 171 27.28 12.57 -9.51
CA LYS A 171 27.98 11.33 -9.84
C LYS A 171 27.17 10.05 -9.61
N SER A 172 25.91 10.14 -9.17
CA SER A 172 25.04 8.97 -9.00
C SER A 172 24.07 8.73 -10.15
N VAL A 173 24.12 9.56 -11.20
CA VAL A 173 23.36 9.38 -12.44
C VAL A 173 24.30 9.52 -13.66
N PRO A 174 23.97 8.95 -14.81
CA PRO A 174 24.69 9.23 -16.06
C PRO A 174 24.53 10.69 -16.47
N THR A 175 25.64 11.37 -16.74
CA THR A 175 25.66 12.76 -17.25
C THR A 175 26.59 12.83 -18.46
N ALA A 176 26.47 13.88 -19.29
CA ALA A 176 27.30 14.03 -20.49
C ALA A 176 28.83 14.04 -20.20
N GLY A 177 29.24 14.49 -19.00
CA GLY A 177 30.64 14.45 -18.55
C GLY A 177 31.04 13.16 -17.80
N GLN A 178 30.08 12.34 -17.37
CA GLN A 178 30.31 11.09 -16.66
C GLN A 178 29.23 10.06 -17.03
N PRO A 179 29.47 9.19 -18.04
CA PRO A 179 28.49 8.20 -18.48
C PRO A 179 28.25 7.07 -17.46
N THR A 180 29.23 6.77 -16.61
CA THR A 180 29.18 5.70 -15.62
C THR A 180 29.00 6.26 -14.20
N PRO A 181 27.87 5.99 -13.52
CA PRO A 181 27.68 6.40 -12.13
C PRO A 181 28.78 5.85 -11.21
N SER A 182 29.31 6.69 -10.33
CA SER A 182 30.37 6.35 -9.36
C SER A 182 29.99 6.67 -7.91
N CYS A 183 28.73 7.03 -7.66
CA CYS A 183 28.21 7.33 -6.33
C CYS A 183 26.79 6.75 -6.18
N THR A 184 26.38 6.49 -4.94
CA THR A 184 25.07 5.90 -4.61
C THR A 184 24.21 6.80 -3.71
N PHE A 185 24.60 8.07 -3.53
CA PHE A 185 23.85 8.99 -2.70
C PHE A 185 22.52 9.39 -3.35
N LYS A 186 21.41 8.97 -2.72
CA LYS A 186 20.04 9.35 -3.07
C LYS A 186 19.24 9.59 -1.79
N SER A 187 18.45 10.65 -1.73
CA SER A 187 17.50 10.94 -0.65
C SER A 187 16.18 11.44 -1.24
N GLY A 188 15.03 11.05 -0.67
CA GLY A 188 13.73 11.49 -1.18
C GLY A 188 13.43 12.96 -0.83
N LYS A 189 12.79 13.70 -1.74
CA LYS A 189 12.24 15.04 -1.44
C LYS A 189 11.05 14.98 -0.49
N ILE A 190 10.37 13.83 -0.39
CA ILE A 190 9.28 13.60 0.57
C ILE A 190 9.61 12.33 1.36
N ILE A 191 9.74 12.47 2.68
CA ILE A 191 10.04 11.36 3.60
C ILE A 191 8.87 11.23 4.59
N LEU A 192 8.20 10.08 4.62
CA LEU A 192 7.05 9.80 5.49
C LEU A 192 5.99 10.92 5.53
N GLN A 193 5.55 11.35 4.34
CA GLN A 193 4.57 12.43 4.09
C GLN A 193 5.05 13.85 4.41
N GLN A 194 6.28 14.03 4.90
CA GLN A 194 6.87 15.35 5.13
C GLN A 194 7.81 15.72 3.97
N PRO A 195 7.56 16.84 3.26
CA PRO A 195 8.53 17.44 2.36
C PRO A 195 9.82 17.82 3.11
N VAL A 196 10.95 17.51 2.51
CA VAL A 196 12.27 17.97 2.94
C VAL A 196 12.63 19.13 2.04
N GLU A 197 12.49 20.35 2.54
CA GLU A 197 12.76 21.56 1.77
C GLU A 197 14.24 21.66 1.36
N ARG A 198 14.49 22.42 0.29
CA ARG A 198 15.82 22.65 -0.29
C ARG A 198 16.85 23.09 0.75
N GLU A 199 16.47 24.01 1.64
CA GLU A 199 17.31 24.49 2.76
C GLU A 199 17.66 23.38 3.76
N GLN A 200 16.73 22.46 4.02
CA GLN A 200 16.93 21.34 4.94
C GLN A 200 17.91 20.32 4.34
N MET A 201 17.80 20.04 3.04
CA MET A 201 18.79 19.21 2.36
C MET A 201 20.18 19.87 2.36
N SER A 202 20.28 21.17 2.07
CA SER A 202 21.55 21.90 2.18
C SER A 202 22.16 21.84 3.59
N LYS A 203 21.35 21.99 4.65
CA LYS A 203 21.80 21.80 6.04
C LYS A 203 22.26 20.37 6.34
N LEU A 204 21.55 19.36 5.83
CA LEU A 204 21.92 17.96 5.97
C LEU A 204 23.28 17.66 5.34
N LEU A 205 23.55 18.22 4.16
CA LEU A 205 24.83 18.05 3.45
C LEU A 205 25.97 18.81 4.14
N ALA A 206 25.72 20.03 4.62
CA ALA A 206 26.74 20.86 5.27
C ALA A 206 27.09 20.45 6.71
N THR A 207 26.09 20.03 7.50
CA THR A 207 26.24 19.77 8.96
C THR A 207 26.07 18.30 9.34
N GLY A 208 25.61 17.46 8.40
CA GLY A 208 25.22 16.08 8.64
C GLY A 208 23.81 15.89 9.18
N LYS A 209 23.07 16.96 9.52
CA LYS A 209 21.69 16.89 10.06
C LYS A 209 20.77 18.02 9.54
N THR A 210 19.46 17.80 9.51
CA THR A 210 18.44 18.84 9.28
C THR A 210 18.10 19.58 10.58
N ASP A 211 17.22 20.58 10.50
CA ASP A 211 16.46 21.06 11.67
C ASP A 211 15.42 20.00 12.12
N LEU A 212 14.71 20.29 13.22
CA LEU A 212 13.65 19.42 13.75
C LEU A 212 12.39 19.52 12.86
N LEU A 213 12.13 18.50 12.06
CA LEU A 213 10.93 18.38 11.23
C LEU A 213 9.85 17.64 12.01
N ASP A 214 8.63 18.20 12.08
CA ASP A 214 7.60 17.78 13.05
C ASP A 214 6.33 17.14 12.49
N LYS A 215 6.28 17.01 11.16
CA LYS A 215 5.13 16.52 10.39
C LYS A 215 5.30 15.08 9.86
N PHE A 216 6.37 14.37 10.23
CA PHE A 216 6.56 12.97 9.80
C PHE A 216 5.43 12.08 10.32
N VAL A 217 4.81 11.27 9.44
CA VAL A 217 3.73 10.35 9.83
C VAL A 217 4.23 8.91 9.87
N SER A 218 4.25 8.31 11.07
CA SER A 218 4.74 6.94 11.23
C SER A 218 3.80 5.92 10.57
N MET A 219 4.29 5.13 9.62
CA MET A 219 3.51 4.06 8.98
C MET A 219 2.96 3.03 9.98
N ARG A 220 3.67 2.79 11.09
CA ARG A 220 3.29 1.80 12.11
C ARG A 220 2.15 2.28 13.02
N THR A 221 2.12 3.56 13.39
CA THR A 221 1.16 4.09 14.38
C THR A 221 0.17 5.10 13.81
N ARG A 222 0.39 5.57 12.57
CA ARG A 222 -0.33 6.68 11.91
C ARG A 222 -0.40 7.96 12.74
N ARG A 223 0.63 8.20 13.57
CA ARG A 223 0.78 9.42 14.37
C ARG A 223 1.91 10.26 13.82
N ALA A 224 1.72 11.58 13.85
CA ALA A 224 2.78 12.54 13.62
C ALA A 224 3.88 12.39 14.68
N PHE A 225 5.13 12.59 14.29
CA PHE A 225 6.28 12.63 15.18
C PHE A 225 7.31 13.67 14.72
N LYS A 226 8.13 14.13 15.66
CA LYS A 226 9.25 15.05 15.41
C LYS A 226 10.56 14.27 15.36
N ALA A 227 11.41 14.57 14.39
CA ALA A 227 12.76 14.03 14.27
C ALA A 227 13.65 14.99 13.46
N PHE A 228 14.95 14.86 13.65
CA PHE A 228 15.95 15.32 12.69
C PHE A 228 16.15 14.20 11.65
N LEU A 229 16.47 14.58 10.42
CA LEU A 229 17.09 13.67 9.47
C LEU A 229 18.61 13.83 9.62
N ALA A 230 19.33 12.71 9.73
CA ALA A 230 20.76 12.68 9.92
C ALA A 230 21.41 11.72 8.92
N TRP A 231 22.58 12.08 8.38
CA TRP A 231 23.33 11.18 7.50
C TRP A 231 24.05 10.10 8.32
N ASP A 232 23.70 8.85 8.07
CA ASP A 232 24.33 7.69 8.65
C ASP A 232 25.42 7.16 7.70
N LYS A 233 26.69 7.31 8.12
CA LYS A 233 27.87 6.87 7.37
C LYS A 233 28.02 5.35 7.31
N GLU A 234 27.53 4.61 8.31
CA GLU A 234 27.61 3.14 8.36
C GLU A 234 26.52 2.51 7.49
N ALA A 235 25.31 3.07 7.54
CA ALA A 235 24.18 2.60 6.74
C ALA A 235 24.11 3.21 5.32
N GLY A 236 24.97 4.19 5.01
CA GLY A 236 25.06 4.85 3.71
C GLY A 236 23.78 5.57 3.29
N LYS A 237 23.01 6.11 4.26
CA LYS A 237 21.68 6.68 4.01
C LYS A 237 21.26 7.71 5.05
N VAL A 238 20.19 8.44 4.75
CA VAL A 238 19.54 9.35 5.70
C VAL A 238 18.67 8.55 6.68
N ASN A 239 18.92 8.68 7.97
CA ASN A 239 18.18 8.04 9.07
C ASN A 239 17.48 9.09 9.96
N PHE A 240 16.54 8.64 10.79
CA PHE A 240 15.87 9.50 11.77
C PHE A 240 16.66 9.56 13.08
N GLU A 241 16.98 10.76 13.53
CA GLU A 241 17.49 11.02 14.87
C GLU A 241 16.44 11.77 15.69
N PHE A 242 16.14 11.26 16.89
CA PHE A 242 15.10 11.82 17.74
C PHE A 242 15.73 12.65 18.86
N GLU A 243 15.10 13.78 19.21
CA GLU A 243 15.44 14.51 20.44
C GLU A 243 15.46 13.55 21.63
N GLN A 244 16.55 13.57 22.41
CA GLN A 244 16.63 12.85 23.67
C GLN A 244 15.62 13.46 24.63
N ARG A 245 14.46 12.80 24.77
CA ARG A 245 13.41 13.24 25.68
C ARG A 245 13.81 12.95 27.11
N ASP A 246 14.16 14.00 27.85
CA ASP A 246 14.18 13.98 29.31
C ASP A 246 12.79 13.60 29.83
N SER A 247 12.62 12.32 30.14
CA SER A 247 11.31 11.78 30.49
C SER A 247 10.94 12.22 31.92
N LYS A 248 10.09 13.26 32.02
CA LYS A 248 9.41 13.67 33.27
C LYS A 248 8.48 12.57 33.85
N TYR A 249 8.39 11.42 33.19
CA TYR A 249 7.70 10.23 33.66
C TYR A 249 8.73 9.11 33.92
N PRO A 250 8.75 8.47 35.10
CA PRO A 250 9.73 7.42 35.38
C PRO A 250 9.57 6.24 34.41
N PRO A 251 10.66 5.58 34.00
CA PRO A 251 10.60 4.49 33.05
C PRO A 251 9.69 3.38 33.58
N ARG A 252 8.65 3.05 32.81
CA ARG A 252 7.75 1.94 33.13
C ARG A 252 8.58 0.66 33.13
N LYS A 253 8.66 -0.02 34.28
CA LYS A 253 9.33 -1.33 34.40
C LYS A 253 8.71 -2.35 33.44
N THR A 254 9.27 -2.47 32.23
CA THR A 254 9.35 -3.74 31.55
C THR A 254 10.23 -4.66 32.39
N ALA A 255 9.96 -5.97 32.37
CA ALA A 255 10.70 -6.92 33.18
C ALA A 255 12.17 -6.96 32.73
N ALA A 256 13.04 -6.28 33.47
CA ALA A 256 14.47 -6.29 33.24
C ALA A 256 15.05 -7.64 33.68
N ALA A 257 15.90 -8.22 32.83
CA ALA A 257 16.74 -9.34 33.20
C ALA A 257 17.62 -8.98 34.42
N LYS A 258 17.89 -9.95 35.28
CA LYS A 258 18.68 -9.73 36.50
C LYS A 258 20.18 -9.66 36.17
N THR A 259 20.73 -8.46 36.23
CA THR A 259 22.08 -8.14 36.75
C THR A 259 21.93 -6.78 37.49
N GLY A 260 22.57 -6.48 38.61
CA GLY A 260 23.35 -7.27 39.57
C GLY A 260 24.04 -6.30 40.55
N ALA A 261 23.82 -6.43 41.86
CA ALA A 261 24.38 -5.59 42.95
C ALA A 261 23.98 -4.07 42.93
N ALA A 262 24.17 -3.26 43.98
CA ALA A 262 23.98 -3.47 45.43
C ALA A 262 23.97 -2.10 46.16
N GLY A 263 23.32 -2.01 47.33
CA GLY A 263 23.38 -0.87 48.27
C GLY A 263 22.37 0.27 48.04
N ALA A 264 21.89 1.03 49.02
CA ALA A 264 21.54 0.85 50.45
C ALA A 264 21.29 2.27 51.03
N GLY A 265 20.28 2.46 51.88
CA GLY A 265 19.99 3.75 52.57
C GLY A 265 18.62 4.35 52.16
N LYS A 266 17.55 4.19 52.96
CA LYS A 266 17.13 5.03 54.13
C LYS A 266 16.61 6.43 53.73
N THR A 267 15.53 7.02 54.27
CA THR A 267 14.41 6.59 55.14
C THR A 267 13.32 7.70 55.17
N GLY A 268 12.05 7.33 55.41
CA GLY A 268 10.99 8.20 55.98
C GLY A 268 10.33 9.24 55.05
N ALA A 269 9.18 9.83 55.35
CA ALA A 269 7.94 9.39 56.03
C ALA A 269 6.99 10.61 56.14
N ALA A 270 5.79 10.49 55.56
CA ALA A 270 4.50 11.09 55.95
C ALA A 270 4.37 12.54 56.48
N ALA A 271 3.53 13.37 55.82
CA ALA A 271 2.50 14.29 56.39
C ALA A 271 2.08 15.40 55.37
N LYS A 272 0.95 16.11 55.45
CA LYS A 272 -0.48 15.76 55.73
C LYS A 272 -1.36 17.02 55.45
N LYS A 273 -2.47 16.89 54.70
CA LYS A 273 -3.57 17.91 54.52
C LYS A 273 -3.14 19.23 53.80
N THR A 274 -4.01 20.08 53.23
CA THR A 274 -5.46 20.38 53.40
C THR A 274 -6.22 20.62 52.06
N ALA A 275 -7.56 20.71 52.12
CA ALA A 275 -8.44 21.28 51.06
C ALA A 275 -9.04 22.62 51.57
N LYS A 276 -9.85 23.43 50.88
CA LYS A 276 -10.81 23.33 49.73
C LYS A 276 -10.99 24.81 49.19
N PRO A 277 -11.98 25.23 48.36
CA PRO A 277 -12.90 24.54 47.43
C PRO A 277 -13.10 25.16 46.02
N ALA A 278 -13.50 24.30 45.08
CA ALA A 278 -14.51 24.46 44.00
C ALA A 278 -14.72 25.79 43.21
N ALA A 279 -14.58 25.68 41.88
CA ALA A 279 -15.42 26.38 40.89
C ALA A 279 -16.11 25.34 39.97
N LYS A 280 -17.28 25.66 39.42
CA LYS A 280 -18.20 24.68 38.78
C LYS A 280 -18.00 24.53 37.25
N ALA A 281 -18.11 23.28 36.81
CA ALA A 281 -18.81 22.78 35.62
C ALA A 281 -18.45 23.26 34.19
N ALA A 282 -18.01 22.29 33.37
CA ALA A 282 -18.47 22.11 32.00
C ALA A 282 -18.45 20.60 31.65
N ALA A 283 -19.61 19.97 31.51
CA ALA A 283 -19.71 18.53 31.34
C ALA A 283 -19.51 18.10 29.87
N LYS A 284 -18.33 17.55 29.52
CA LYS A 284 -18.15 16.77 28.29
C LYS A 284 -18.44 15.30 28.58
N LYS A 285 -19.47 14.75 27.94
CA LYS A 285 -19.81 13.32 27.98
C LYS A 285 -18.63 12.48 27.52
N THR A 286 -18.00 11.75 28.43
CA THR A 286 -17.05 10.69 28.10
C THR A 286 -17.82 9.49 27.55
N ALA A 287 -17.57 9.14 26.29
CA ALA A 287 -18.05 7.88 25.75
C ALA A 287 -17.40 6.73 26.52
N ALA A 288 -18.20 5.77 26.99
CA ALA A 288 -17.70 4.62 27.75
C ALA A 288 -16.66 3.84 26.92
N PRO A 289 -15.55 3.37 27.52
CA PRO A 289 -14.61 2.51 26.83
C PRO A 289 -15.34 1.22 26.43
N LYS A 290 -15.41 0.94 25.12
CA LYS A 290 -15.95 -0.34 24.63
C LYS A 290 -15.13 -1.48 25.23
N ALA A 291 -15.82 -2.37 25.93
CA ALA A 291 -15.22 -3.59 26.48
C ALA A 291 -14.46 -4.37 25.39
N PRO A 292 -13.37 -5.07 25.73
CA PRO A 292 -12.70 -5.96 24.78
C PRO A 292 -13.71 -6.94 24.21
N ARG A 293 -13.79 -7.01 22.88
CA ARG A 293 -14.73 -7.87 22.15
C ARG A 293 -14.49 -9.31 22.60
N LYS A 294 -15.52 -9.97 23.19
CA LYS A 294 -15.46 -11.39 23.56
C LYS A 294 -14.83 -12.17 22.41
N GLN A 295 -13.85 -13.02 22.73
CA GLN A 295 -13.31 -13.99 21.80
C GLN A 295 -14.49 -14.79 21.24
N ALA A 296 -14.52 -14.96 19.91
CA ALA A 296 -15.57 -15.78 19.29
C ALA A 296 -15.46 -17.21 19.84
N ALA A 297 -16.62 -17.84 20.11
CA ALA A 297 -16.65 -19.22 20.57
C ALA A 297 -15.84 -20.09 19.60
N GLY A 298 -14.87 -20.84 20.13
CA GLY A 298 -14.04 -21.74 19.34
C GLY A 298 -14.88 -22.85 18.70
N LYS A 299 -14.42 -23.34 17.55
CA LYS A 299 -14.99 -24.53 16.91
C LYS A 299 -14.23 -25.76 17.41
N ALA A 300 -14.93 -26.85 17.66
CA ALA A 300 -14.29 -28.12 17.97
C ALA A 300 -13.42 -28.57 16.76
N PRO A 301 -12.16 -28.98 16.99
CA PRO A 301 -11.37 -29.64 15.96
C PRO A 301 -11.84 -31.09 15.75
N SER A 302 -11.74 -31.60 14.53
CA SER A 302 -11.94 -33.03 14.26
C SER A 302 -10.87 -33.88 14.95
N ALA A 303 -11.08 -35.20 15.06
CA ALA A 303 -10.16 -36.11 15.74
C ALA A 303 -8.71 -36.06 15.19
N GLU A 304 -8.56 -35.94 13.87
CA GLU A 304 -7.26 -35.85 13.19
C GLU A 304 -6.55 -34.54 13.54
N LEU A 305 -7.29 -33.43 13.57
CA LEU A 305 -6.73 -32.13 13.92
C LEU A 305 -6.42 -32.04 15.43
N ALA A 306 -7.28 -32.63 16.28
CA ALA A 306 -7.07 -32.69 17.72
C ALA A 306 -5.79 -33.44 18.11
N ALA A 307 -5.37 -34.45 17.33
CA ALA A 307 -4.11 -35.17 17.52
C ALA A 307 -2.84 -34.31 17.27
N VAL A 308 -2.99 -33.11 16.69
CA VAL A 308 -1.92 -32.16 16.38
C VAL A 308 -2.00 -30.89 17.24
N ILE A 309 -3.19 -30.32 17.44
CA ILE A 309 -3.37 -29.03 18.13
C ILE A 309 -4.12 -29.10 19.47
N GLY A 310 -4.51 -30.30 19.91
CA GLY A 310 -5.34 -30.53 21.09
C GLY A 310 -6.84 -30.49 20.79
N ALA A 311 -7.64 -31.11 21.66
CA ALA A 311 -9.10 -31.24 21.49
C ALA A 311 -9.91 -30.00 21.94
N GLU A 312 -9.25 -28.95 22.46
CA GLU A 312 -9.95 -27.75 22.91
C GLU A 312 -10.62 -27.00 21.74
N PRO A 313 -11.84 -26.45 21.92
CA PRO A 313 -12.47 -25.62 20.90
C PRO A 313 -11.67 -24.35 20.61
N VAL A 314 -11.20 -24.20 19.37
CA VAL A 314 -10.28 -23.12 18.96
C VAL A 314 -10.87 -22.26 17.85
N ALA A 315 -10.50 -20.99 17.82
CA ALA A 315 -10.82 -20.13 16.68
C ALA A 315 -9.88 -20.46 15.50
N ARG A 316 -10.35 -20.34 14.25
CA ARG A 316 -9.55 -20.64 13.04
C ARG A 316 -8.16 -19.95 13.01
N PRO A 317 -7.99 -18.67 13.42
CA PRO A 317 -6.65 -18.06 13.50
C PRO A 317 -5.73 -18.71 14.55
N GLU A 318 -6.30 -19.24 15.63
CA GLU A 318 -5.55 -19.93 16.68
C GLU A 318 -5.16 -21.35 16.25
N ALA A 319 -6.08 -22.07 15.58
CA ALA A 319 -5.78 -23.36 14.97
C ALA A 319 -4.63 -23.26 13.95
N VAL A 320 -4.62 -22.22 13.10
CA VAL A 320 -3.50 -21.92 12.19
C VAL A 320 -2.20 -21.67 12.96
N LYS A 321 -2.25 -20.95 14.09
CA LYS A 321 -1.06 -20.70 14.94
C LYS A 321 -0.51 -21.98 15.56
N LYS A 322 -1.36 -22.77 16.23
CA LYS A 322 -1.00 -24.06 16.86
C LYS A 322 -0.45 -25.04 15.81
N MET A 323 -1.03 -25.06 14.61
CA MET A 323 -0.53 -25.87 13.49
C MET A 323 0.87 -25.44 13.03
N TRP A 324 1.14 -24.13 12.91
CA TRP A 324 2.48 -23.62 12.60
C TRP A 324 3.51 -23.85 13.72
N GLU A 325 3.08 -23.89 14.98
CA GLU A 325 3.92 -24.27 16.12
C GLU A 325 4.35 -25.74 16.01
N TYR A 326 3.41 -26.65 15.68
CA TYR A 326 3.73 -28.06 15.42
C TYR A 326 4.67 -28.26 14.23
N ILE A 327 4.40 -27.60 13.09
CA ILE A 327 5.23 -27.68 11.87
C ILE A 327 6.67 -27.24 12.14
N LYS A 328 6.86 -26.18 12.95
CA LYS A 328 8.19 -25.68 13.31
C LYS A 328 8.89 -26.58 14.33
N ALA A 329 8.18 -27.07 15.34
CA ALA A 329 8.74 -27.97 16.35
C ALA A 329 9.27 -29.29 15.74
N ASN A 330 8.60 -29.81 14.71
CA ASN A 330 8.96 -31.05 14.03
C ASN A 330 9.79 -30.85 12.75
N ASN A 331 10.22 -29.62 12.45
CA ASN A 331 11.00 -29.26 11.25
C ASN A 331 10.36 -29.67 9.91
N LEU A 332 9.03 -29.61 9.82
CA LEU A 332 8.23 -30.10 8.68
C LEU A 332 8.09 -29.08 7.52
N GLN A 333 9.08 -28.21 7.32
CA GLN A 333 9.16 -27.31 6.16
C GLN A 333 10.16 -27.89 5.16
N ASP A 334 9.84 -27.84 3.87
CA ASP A 334 10.78 -28.28 2.83
C ASP A 334 12.05 -27.40 2.87
N PRO A 335 13.26 -28.00 2.90
CA PRO A 335 14.51 -27.25 2.98
C PRO A 335 14.81 -26.43 1.70
N LYS A 336 14.24 -26.80 0.55
CA LYS A 336 14.36 -26.10 -0.73
C LYS A 336 13.29 -25.03 -0.91
N ASP A 337 12.05 -25.29 -0.45
CA ASP A 337 10.97 -24.28 -0.41
C ASP A 337 10.28 -24.21 0.97
N LYS A 338 10.68 -23.22 1.77
CA LYS A 338 10.09 -22.97 3.10
C LYS A 338 8.61 -22.55 3.08
N ARG A 339 7.98 -22.40 1.90
CA ARG A 339 6.53 -22.20 1.76
C ARG A 339 5.75 -23.51 1.67
N THR A 340 6.43 -24.62 1.46
CA THR A 340 5.87 -25.98 1.36
C THR A 340 6.09 -26.73 2.67
N ILE A 341 5.01 -27.34 3.18
CA ILE A 341 4.97 -28.14 4.39
C ILE A 341 4.98 -29.61 3.98
N VAL A 342 5.95 -30.38 4.48
CA VAL A 342 6.05 -31.83 4.26
C VAL A 342 5.28 -32.54 5.37
N ALA A 343 4.26 -33.31 5.03
CA ALA A 343 3.37 -33.91 6.00
C ALA A 343 3.99 -35.14 6.69
N ASP A 344 4.08 -35.10 8.02
CA ASP A 344 4.31 -36.31 8.82
C ASP A 344 3.05 -37.20 8.87
N ALA A 345 3.10 -38.33 9.58
CA ALA A 345 1.94 -39.23 9.67
C ALA A 345 0.67 -38.57 10.23
N LYS A 346 0.80 -37.55 11.11
CA LYS A 346 -0.35 -36.84 11.69
C LYS A 346 -0.87 -35.76 10.76
N LEU A 347 0.02 -34.98 10.15
CA LEU A 347 -0.35 -33.97 9.16
C LEU A 347 -0.95 -34.61 7.91
N ARG A 348 -0.54 -35.81 7.50
CA ARG A 348 -1.20 -36.54 6.39
C ARG A 348 -2.68 -36.77 6.65
N ALA A 349 -3.05 -37.16 7.87
CA ALA A 349 -4.46 -37.35 8.26
C ALA A 349 -5.26 -36.03 8.22
N VAL A 350 -4.63 -34.89 8.51
CA VAL A 350 -5.25 -33.56 8.45
C VAL A 350 -5.25 -32.96 7.04
N PHE A 351 -4.24 -33.26 6.21
CA PHE A 351 -4.07 -32.66 4.89
C PHE A 351 -4.73 -33.49 3.78
N GLY A 352 -4.84 -34.80 3.96
CA GLY A 352 -5.24 -35.76 2.92
C GLY A 352 -4.18 -35.94 1.81
N LYS A 353 -2.94 -35.49 2.05
CA LYS A 353 -1.83 -35.48 1.08
C LYS A 353 -0.47 -35.34 1.76
N ASP A 354 0.60 -35.74 1.05
CA ASP A 354 1.98 -35.72 1.54
C ASP A 354 2.61 -34.33 1.71
N SER A 355 2.06 -33.29 1.05
CA SER A 355 2.55 -31.92 1.20
C SER A 355 1.47 -30.87 0.98
N ALA A 356 1.61 -29.71 1.64
CA ALA A 356 0.69 -28.58 1.50
C ALA A 356 1.44 -27.24 1.45
N GLY A 357 0.99 -26.32 0.61
CA GLY A 357 1.48 -24.95 0.56
C GLY A 357 0.91 -24.09 1.70
N MET A 358 1.68 -23.09 2.12
CA MET A 358 1.31 -22.12 3.17
C MET A 358 -0.09 -21.49 2.99
N PHE A 359 -0.53 -21.26 1.75
CA PHE A 359 -1.84 -20.68 1.44
C PHE A 359 -3.00 -21.68 1.50
N GLU A 360 -2.72 -22.98 1.30
CA GLU A 360 -3.73 -24.04 1.36
C GLU A 360 -4.09 -24.40 2.81
N LEU A 361 -3.13 -24.28 3.74
CA LEU A 361 -3.27 -24.67 5.14
C LEU A 361 -4.53 -24.09 5.80
N ALA A 362 -4.85 -22.82 5.53
CA ALA A 362 -6.05 -22.18 6.05
C ALA A 362 -7.34 -22.80 5.50
N GLY A 363 -7.34 -23.24 4.25
CA GLY A 363 -8.45 -23.94 3.59
C GLY A 363 -8.64 -25.36 4.12
N ILE A 364 -7.54 -26.11 4.26
CA ILE A 364 -7.50 -27.45 4.85
C ILE A 364 -8.07 -27.43 6.27
N LEU A 365 -7.54 -26.58 7.15
CA LEU A 365 -8.05 -26.41 8.53
C LEU A 365 -9.52 -25.99 8.58
N GLY A 366 -10.07 -25.38 7.52
CA GLY A 366 -11.49 -25.07 7.43
C GLY A 366 -12.40 -26.30 7.37
N LYS A 367 -11.91 -27.44 6.89
CA LYS A 367 -12.65 -28.71 6.84
C LYS A 367 -12.68 -29.46 8.18
N HIS A 368 -11.68 -29.20 9.02
CA HIS A 368 -11.48 -29.88 10.31
C HIS A 368 -11.91 -29.04 11.52
N LEU A 369 -12.64 -27.93 11.30
CA LEU A 369 -13.11 -27.03 12.36
C LEU A 369 -14.63 -26.85 12.30
N GLY A 370 -15.34 -27.60 13.16
CA GLY A 370 -16.78 -27.51 13.36
C GLY A 370 -17.62 -28.30 12.35
N GLY A 371 -17.32 -29.59 12.25
CA GLY A 371 -18.24 -30.69 11.98
C GLY A 371 -17.69 -31.92 12.74
N GLU A 372 -18.49 -32.82 13.30
CA GLU A 372 -19.96 -32.94 13.27
C GLU A 372 -20.74 -31.76 13.91
#